data_AF-A0A8I1NIG2-F1
#
_entry.id   AF-A0A8I1NIG2-F1
#
_cell.length_a   1.000
_cell.length_b   1.000
_cell.length_c   1.000
_cell.angle_alpha   90.00
_cell.angle_beta   90.00
_cell.angle_gamma   90.00
#
_symmetry.space_group_name_H-M   'P 1'
#
loop_
_entity.id
_entity.type
_entity.pdbx_description
1 polymer ?
#
loop_
_entity_poly.entity_id
_entity_poly.type
_entity_poly.pdbx_seq_one_letter_code
_entity_poly.pdbx_strand_id
1 'polypeptide(L)'
;MALPIDTTDKDITMPKLPPPPVPQRLREMLKDYPEHVRTLQNDLNELIAKPFRGTPIFEQAIWALEGALDTFIDEAGTELHAAEASGDAEAIARAEAKNLLMGRARSKGRWIADDALWEYFQANKEAFEK
;
A
#
# COMPACT_ATOMS: atom_id res chain seq x y z
N MET A 1 -38.20 40.35 6.13
CA MET A 1 -37.64 40.72 4.81
C MET A 1 -36.54 39.72 4.46
N ALA A 2 -36.55 39.26 3.22
CA ALA A 2 -35.70 38.21 2.66
C ALA A 2 -34.30 38.73 2.25
N LEU A 3 -33.40 37.77 2.02
CA LEU A 3 -31.96 37.82 1.67
C LEU A 3 -31.64 38.57 0.34
N PRO A 4 -30.35 38.79 -0.04
CA PRO A 4 -29.55 37.71 -0.64
C PRO A 4 -28.04 37.64 -0.28
N ILE A 5 -27.60 36.37 -0.21
CA ILE A 5 -26.31 35.74 -0.52
C ILE A 5 -25.40 36.43 -1.57
N ASP A 6 -24.07 36.35 -1.35
CA ASP A 6 -23.11 35.61 -2.19
C ASP A 6 -21.68 36.16 -2.00
N THR A 7 -20.78 35.33 -1.49
CA THR A 7 -19.43 35.20 -2.08
C THR A 7 -18.97 33.79 -1.73
N THR A 8 -19.39 32.88 -2.59
CA THR A 8 -18.60 31.76 -3.10
C THR A 8 -17.08 31.91 -2.83
N ASP A 9 -16.57 31.28 -1.77
CA ASP A 9 -15.18 30.82 -1.73
C ASP A 9 -15.21 29.33 -2.05
N LYS A 10 -15.05 29.04 -3.34
CA LYS A 10 -14.77 27.70 -3.83
C LYS A 10 -13.37 27.34 -3.34
N ASP A 11 -13.31 26.83 -2.12
CA ASP A 11 -12.27 25.87 -1.78
C ASP A 11 -12.48 24.67 -2.70
N ILE A 12 -11.76 24.65 -3.83
CA ILE A 12 -11.68 23.49 -4.70
C ILE A 12 -10.80 22.45 -4.00
N THR A 13 -11.16 22.09 -2.77
CA THR A 13 -10.71 20.84 -2.16
C THR A 13 -11.12 19.73 -3.12
N MET A 14 -10.14 19.00 -3.65
CA MET A 14 -10.40 17.66 -4.18
C MET A 14 -11.35 16.94 -3.21
N PRO A 15 -12.40 16.26 -3.69
CA PRO A 15 -13.23 15.45 -2.82
C PRO A 15 -12.28 14.60 -1.98
N LYS A 16 -12.38 14.73 -0.64
CA LYS A 16 -11.50 13.99 0.26
C LYS A 16 -11.82 12.51 0.10
N LEU A 17 -11.09 11.86 -0.80
CA LEU A 17 -11.25 10.45 -1.07
C LEU A 17 -10.98 9.67 0.22
N PRO A 18 -11.76 8.63 0.52
CA PRO A 18 -11.41 7.74 1.61
C PRO A 18 -10.05 7.08 1.30
N PRO A 19 -9.27 6.70 2.32
CA PRO A 19 -8.02 5.96 2.09
C PRO A 19 -8.30 4.70 1.26
N PRO A 20 -7.53 4.43 0.19
CA PRO A 20 -7.61 3.17 -0.54
C PRO A 20 -7.31 2.00 0.40
N PRO A 21 -8.04 0.89 0.32
CA PRO A 21 -7.79 -0.26 1.19
C PRO A 21 -6.51 -0.99 0.74
N VAL A 22 -5.63 -1.32 1.69
CA VAL A 22 -4.61 -2.35 1.45
C VAL A 22 -5.33 -3.68 1.17
N PRO A 23 -4.93 -4.46 0.13
CA PRO A 23 -5.51 -5.78 -0.14
C PRO A 23 -5.64 -6.61 1.14
N GLN A 24 -6.84 -7.13 1.41
CA GLN A 24 -7.14 -7.96 2.58
C GLN A 24 -6.13 -9.09 2.74
N ARG A 25 -5.78 -9.78 1.65
CA ARG A 25 -4.78 -10.86 1.73
C ARG A 25 -3.39 -10.39 2.19
N LEU A 26 -2.97 -9.18 1.79
CA LEU A 26 -1.73 -8.58 2.32
C LEU A 26 -1.86 -8.27 3.81
N ARG A 27 -2.98 -7.68 4.24
CA ARG A 27 -3.25 -7.39 5.65
C ARG A 27 -3.25 -8.65 6.51
N GLU A 28 -3.81 -9.75 6.02
CA GLU A 28 -3.84 -11.04 6.70
C GLU A 28 -2.45 -11.68 6.80
N MET A 29 -1.68 -11.67 5.72
CA MET A 29 -0.30 -12.19 5.71
C MET A 29 0.61 -11.40 6.65
N LEU A 30 0.44 -10.08 6.71
CA LEU A 30 1.30 -9.15 7.47
C LEU A 30 0.69 -8.75 8.83
N LYS A 31 -0.28 -9.50 9.35
CA LYS A 31 -0.97 -9.16 10.62
C LYS A 31 -0.03 -9.03 11.81
N ASP A 32 1.07 -9.79 11.81
CA ASP A 32 2.09 -9.77 12.86
C ASP A 32 3.14 -8.67 12.62
N TYR A 33 3.01 -7.92 11.52
CA TYR A 33 3.89 -6.82 11.09
C TYR A 33 3.07 -5.54 10.78
N PRO A 34 2.41 -4.94 11.78
CA PRO A 34 1.51 -3.81 11.58
C PRO A 34 2.18 -2.59 10.94
N GLU A 35 3.47 -2.35 11.21
CA GLU A 35 4.23 -1.27 10.57
C GLU A 35 4.38 -1.49 9.06
N HIS A 36 4.51 -2.74 8.59
CA HIS A 36 4.58 -3.03 7.15
C HIS A 36 3.25 -2.72 6.48
N VAL A 37 2.12 -3.09 7.11
CA VAL A 37 0.78 -2.73 6.64
C VAL A 37 0.59 -1.21 6.60
N ARG A 38 1.11 -0.49 7.60
CA ARG A 38 1.06 0.97 7.65
C ARG A 38 1.85 1.60 6.52
N THR A 39 3.04 1.10 6.20
CA THR A 39 3.82 1.56 5.04
C THR A 39 3.04 1.37 3.74
N LEU A 40 2.49 0.17 3.49
CA LEU A 40 1.63 -0.07 2.32
C LEU A 40 0.45 0.91 2.23
N GLN A 41 -0.20 1.19 3.37
CA GLN A 41 -1.29 2.14 3.42
C GLN A 41 -0.83 3.58 3.12
N ASN A 42 0.35 3.97 3.60
CA ASN A 42 0.93 5.29 3.34
C ASN A 42 1.27 5.47 1.86
N ASP A 43 1.86 4.46 1.22
CA ASP A 43 2.22 4.53 -0.20
C ASP A 43 0.98 4.67 -1.09
N LEU A 44 -0.10 3.94 -0.77
CA LEU A 44 -1.37 4.09 -1.46
C LEU A 44 -2.01 5.47 -1.20
N ASN A 45 -1.90 6.00 0.02
CA ASN A 45 -2.39 7.35 0.36
C ASN A 45 -1.61 8.44 -0.38
N GLU A 46 -0.29 8.30 -0.50
CA GLU A 46 0.55 9.23 -1.26
C GLU A 46 0.21 9.18 -2.75
N LEU A 47 0.02 7.98 -3.30
CA LEU A 47 -0.39 7.80 -4.68
C LEU A 47 -1.69 8.54 -5.02
N ILE A 48 -2.74 8.41 -4.20
CA ILE A 48 -4.01 9.11 -4.47
C ILE A 48 -3.90 10.62 -4.27
N ALA A 49 -2.94 11.10 -3.47
CA ALA A 49 -2.66 12.52 -3.31
C ALA A 49 -1.89 13.10 -4.50
N LYS A 50 -1.04 12.30 -5.15
CA LYS A 50 -0.18 12.72 -6.26
C LYS A 50 -0.09 11.62 -7.34
N PRO A 51 -1.18 11.36 -8.08
CA PRO A 51 -1.16 10.37 -9.14
C PRO A 51 -0.29 10.83 -10.32
N PHE A 52 0.41 9.89 -10.95
CA PHE A 52 1.17 10.16 -12.16
C PHE A 52 0.26 10.17 -13.39
N ARG A 53 0.63 10.92 -14.43
CA ARG A 53 -0.12 10.96 -15.69
C ARG A 53 0.32 9.85 -16.64
N GLY A 54 -0.59 9.38 -17.48
CA GLY A 54 -0.29 8.45 -18.58
C GLY A 54 -0.34 6.96 -18.23
N THR A 55 -0.52 6.62 -16.96
CA THR A 55 -0.71 5.24 -16.49
C THR A 55 -2.03 5.14 -15.72
N PRO A 56 -2.85 4.09 -15.91
CA PRO A 56 -4.05 3.87 -15.10
C PRO A 56 -3.75 3.84 -13.59
N ILE A 57 -4.58 4.48 -12.78
CA ILE A 57 -4.34 4.61 -11.33
C ILE A 57 -4.22 3.27 -10.61
N PHE A 58 -4.96 2.25 -11.06
CA PHE A 58 -4.88 0.91 -10.49
C PHE A 58 -3.50 0.28 -10.74
N GLU A 59 -2.93 0.45 -11.93
CA GLU A 59 -1.57 -0.04 -12.23
C GLU A 59 -0.52 0.67 -11.37
N GLN A 60 -0.68 1.98 -11.17
CA GLN A 60 0.20 2.72 -10.27
C GLN A 60 0.12 2.21 -8.82
N ALA A 61 -1.07 1.83 -8.35
CA ALA A 61 -1.27 1.27 -7.02
C ALA A 61 -0.58 -0.10 -6.87
N ILE A 62 -0.64 -0.93 -7.92
CA ILE A 62 0.11 -2.19 -7.95
C ILE A 62 1.61 -1.93 -7.86
N TRP A 63 2.15 -0.97 -8.63
CA TRP A 63 3.58 -0.64 -8.57
C TRP A 63 4.01 -0.09 -7.21
N ALA A 64 3.19 0.76 -6.57
CA ALA A 64 3.47 1.27 -5.24
C ALA A 64 3.58 0.12 -4.22
N LEU A 65 2.65 -0.83 -4.26
CA LEU A 65 2.68 -2.01 -3.40
C LEU A 65 3.88 -2.92 -3.72
N GLU A 66 4.18 -3.15 -5.00
CA GLU A 66 5.35 -3.94 -5.41
C GLU A 66 6.66 -3.33 -4.91
N GLY A 67 6.84 -2.01 -5.02
CA GLY A 67 8.05 -1.32 -4.54
C GLY A 67 8.24 -1.42 -3.03
N ALA A 68 7.16 -1.29 -2.26
CA ALA A 68 7.21 -1.48 -0.80
C ALA A 68 7.53 -2.94 -0.42
N LEU A 69 6.90 -3.91 -1.10
CA LEU A 69 7.14 -5.33 -0.86
C LEU A 69 8.54 -5.78 -1.27
N ASP A 70 9.12 -5.19 -2.33
CA ASP A 70 10.52 -5.35 -2.71
C ASP A 70 11.46 -4.85 -1.59
N THR A 71 11.16 -3.68 -1.02
CA THR A 71 11.94 -3.16 0.12
C THR A 71 11.86 -4.09 1.33
N PHE A 72 10.68 -4.63 1.66
CA PHE A 72 10.52 -5.52 2.81
C PHE A 72 11.31 -6.83 2.66
N ILE A 73 11.40 -7.40 1.46
CA ILE A 73 12.19 -8.61 1.24
C ILE A 73 13.69 -8.33 1.30
N ASP A 74 14.15 -7.19 0.80
CA ASP A 74 15.56 -6.79 0.87
C ASP A 74 16.01 -6.55 2.31
N GLU A 75 15.17 -5.90 3.12
CA GLU A 75 15.40 -5.70 4.55
C GLU A 75 15.42 -7.03 5.31
N ALA A 76 14.44 -7.93 5.05
CA ALA A 76 14.41 -9.24 5.69
C ALA A 76 15.60 -10.12 5.29
N GLY A 77 16.08 -10.03 4.05
CA GLY A 77 17.30 -10.70 3.61
C GLY A 77 18.55 -10.16 4.30
N THR A 78 18.63 -8.83 4.50
CA THR A 78 19.72 -8.20 5.26
C THR A 78 19.72 -8.64 6.72
N GLU A 79 18.55 -8.69 7.36
CA GLU A 79 18.39 -9.20 8.74
C GLU A 79 18.80 -10.66 8.86
N LEU A 80 18.42 -11.50 7.89
CA LEU A 80 18.82 -12.90 7.86
C LEU A 80 20.34 -13.05 7.75
N HIS A 81 20.99 -12.31 6.84
CA HIS A 81 22.44 -12.36 6.71
C HIS A 81 23.16 -11.93 8.00
N ALA A 82 22.64 -10.90 8.69
CA ALA A 82 23.17 -10.47 9.97
C ALA A 82 22.98 -11.53 11.08
N ALA A 83 21.83 -12.21 11.10
CA ALA A 83 21.57 -13.32 12.02
C ALA A 83 22.49 -14.51 11.76
N GLU A 84 22.70 -14.89 10.49
CA GLU A 84 23.65 -15.93 10.09
C GLU A 84 25.08 -15.62 10.56
N ALA A 85 25.52 -14.36 10.41
CA ALA A 85 26.83 -13.92 10.86
C ALA A 85 27.00 -13.96 12.39
N SER A 86 25.89 -13.84 13.15
CA SER A 86 25.91 -13.92 14.61
C SER A 86 26.04 -15.36 15.14
N GLY A 87 25.63 -16.36 14.35
CA GLY A 87 25.57 -17.77 14.77
C GLY A 87 24.46 -18.10 15.78
N ASP A 88 23.59 -17.15 16.13
CA ASP A 88 22.44 -17.41 17.01
C ASP A 88 21.35 -18.16 16.24
N ALA A 89 21.19 -19.44 16.57
CA ALA A 89 20.23 -20.33 15.92
C ALA A 89 18.77 -19.85 16.04
N GLU A 90 18.40 -19.21 17.16
CA GLU A 90 17.04 -18.68 17.30
C GLU A 90 16.85 -17.42 16.46
N ALA A 91 17.86 -16.54 16.40
CA ALA A 91 17.82 -15.35 15.56
C ALA A 91 17.72 -15.72 14.08
N ILE A 92 18.48 -16.72 13.64
CA ILE A 92 18.44 -17.25 12.26
C ILE A 92 17.03 -17.77 11.95
N ALA A 93 16.49 -18.66 12.78
CA ALA A 93 15.16 -19.24 12.54
C ALA A 93 14.05 -18.16 12.45
N ARG A 94 14.12 -17.11 13.28
CA ARG A 94 13.20 -15.98 13.22
C ARG A 94 13.35 -15.19 11.92
N ALA A 95 14.59 -14.87 11.52
CA ALA A 95 14.86 -14.11 10.32
C ALA A 95 14.52 -14.88 9.04
N GLU A 96 14.75 -16.20 9.00
CA GLU A 96 14.32 -17.08 7.90
C GLU A 96 12.80 -17.08 7.75
N ALA A 97 12.07 -17.21 8.86
CA ALA A 97 10.61 -17.18 8.85
C ALA A 97 10.08 -15.83 8.33
N LYS A 98 10.68 -14.72 8.75
CA LYS A 98 10.35 -13.37 8.25
C LYS A 98 10.64 -13.24 6.75
N ASN A 99 11.84 -13.64 6.31
CA ASN A 99 12.25 -13.58 4.91
C ASN A 99 11.31 -14.39 4.00
N LEU A 100 10.93 -15.60 4.43
CA LEU A 100 9.96 -16.43 3.73
C LEU A 100 8.58 -15.76 3.66
N LEU A 101 8.12 -15.13 4.75
CA LEU A 101 6.85 -14.41 4.78
C LEU A 101 6.86 -13.22 3.82
N MET A 102 7.92 -12.39 3.82
CA MET A 102 8.05 -11.25 2.91
C MET A 102 8.12 -11.71 1.46
N GLY A 103 8.81 -12.82 1.17
CA GLY A 103 8.84 -13.41 -0.17
C GLY A 103 7.47 -13.90 -0.64
N ARG A 104 6.63 -14.40 0.27
CA ARG A 104 5.23 -14.73 -0.04
C ARG A 104 4.42 -13.46 -0.29
N ALA A 105 4.51 -12.44 0.57
CA ALA A 105 3.78 -11.19 0.41
C ALA A 105 4.12 -10.48 -0.91
N ARG A 106 5.40 -10.48 -1.31
CA ARG A 106 5.90 -9.96 -2.60
C ARG A 106 5.24 -10.62 -3.82
N SER A 107 4.82 -11.88 -3.70
CA SER A 107 4.22 -12.61 -4.81
C SER A 107 2.83 -12.04 -5.15
N LYS A 108 2.79 -11.15 -6.16
CA LYS A 108 1.58 -10.46 -6.64
C LYS A 108 0.36 -11.35 -6.78
N GLY A 109 0.53 -12.55 -7.36
CA GLY A 109 -0.56 -13.52 -7.56
C GLY A 109 -1.27 -13.96 -6.27
N ARG A 110 -0.69 -13.71 -5.09
CA ARG A 110 -1.31 -14.03 -3.80
C ARG A 110 -2.32 -13.00 -3.32
N TRP A 111 -2.27 -11.77 -3.83
CA TRP A 111 -3.10 -10.67 -3.31
C TRP A 111 -3.72 -9.77 -4.39
N ILE A 112 -3.29 -9.83 -5.66
CA ILE A 112 -3.87 -8.96 -6.71
C ILE A 112 -5.32 -9.30 -7.07
N ALA A 113 -5.75 -10.54 -6.85
CA ALA A 113 -7.12 -10.98 -7.07
C ALA A 113 -8.09 -10.53 -5.95
N ASP A 114 -7.62 -9.66 -5.04
CA ASP A 114 -8.44 -9.06 -4.01
C ASP A 114 -9.20 -7.86 -4.60
N ASP A 115 -10.51 -8.03 -4.75
CA ASP A 115 -11.35 -7.07 -5.46
C ASP A 115 -11.46 -5.72 -4.72
N ALA A 116 -11.20 -5.64 -3.41
CA ALA A 116 -11.45 -4.42 -2.63
C ALA A 116 -10.66 -3.19 -3.13
N LEU A 117 -9.40 -3.38 -3.52
CA LEU A 117 -8.58 -2.30 -4.07
C LEU A 117 -9.07 -1.90 -5.46
N TRP A 118 -9.45 -2.88 -6.29
CA TRP A 118 -10.01 -2.64 -7.62
C TRP A 118 -11.35 -1.89 -7.55
N GLU A 119 -12.28 -2.38 -6.72
CA GLU A 119 -13.59 -1.79 -6.46
C GLU A 119 -13.47 -0.36 -5.96
N TYR A 120 -12.51 -0.07 -5.08
CA TYR A 120 -12.22 1.29 -4.65
C TYR A 120 -11.93 2.22 -5.84
N PHE A 121 -11.04 1.82 -6.75
CA PHE A 121 -10.72 2.66 -7.91
C PHE A 121 -11.86 2.75 -8.91
N GLN A 122 -12.68 1.70 -9.05
CA GLN A 122 -13.88 1.76 -9.88
C GLN A 122 -14.94 2.72 -9.32
N ALA A 123 -15.17 2.69 -8.01
CA ALA A 123 -16.10 3.57 -7.32
C ALA A 123 -15.67 5.05 -7.38
N ASN A 124 -14.36 5.31 -7.49
CA ASN A 124 -13.77 6.65 -7.47
C ASN A 124 -13.16 7.06 -8.83
N LYS A 125 -13.49 6.37 -9.93
CA LYS A 125 -12.86 6.56 -11.25
C LYS A 125 -12.86 8.01 -11.75
N GLU A 126 -13.96 8.74 -11.51
CA GLU A 126 -14.12 10.14 -11.94
C GLU A 126 -13.10 11.08 -11.29
N ALA A 127 -12.55 10.71 -10.12
CA ALA A 127 -11.50 11.48 -9.46
C ALA A 127 -10.14 11.34 -10.17
N PHE A 128 -9.94 10.30 -10.97
CA PHE A 128 -8.67 9.93 -11.59
C PHE A 128 -8.65 10.09 -13.13
N GLU A 129 -9.80 10.32 -13.78
CA GLU A 129 -9.94 10.49 -15.24
C GLU A 129 -9.60 11.92 -15.76
N LYS A 130 -8.72 12.67 -15.08
CA LYS A 130 -8.42 14.09 -15.40
C LYS A 130 -7.18 14.31 -16.26
#